data_AF-A0AAU9UZG9-F1
#
_entry.id   AF-A0AAU9UZG9-F1
#
_cell.length_a   1.000
_cell.length_b   1.000
_cell.length_c   1.000
_cell.angle_alpha   90.00
_cell.angle_beta   90.00
_cell.angle_gamma   90.00
#
_symmetry.space_group_name_H-M   'P 1'
#
loop_
_entity.id
_entity.type
_entity.pdbx_description
1 polymer ?
#
loop_
_entity_poly.entity_id
_entity_poly.type
_entity_poly.pdbx_seq_one_letter_code
_entity_poly.pdbx_strand_id
1 'polypeptide(L)'
;MGSNLVRLTDKTYMTELEERIRAVNEENLNKRISSRVLDEMERLKRLILVGKTPLKECPPELYHHPVFVFWRMVNKEVAKASKKRADAYYRKLKASQRFDQTIDEEAETETVSEEGEQLTPEQLLAKCAEELEELKQTDIEKGVRFTDEQFAVLKYETNDVKTLKNLTTVEELYALADKIIGTKRL
;
A
#
# COMPACT_ATOMS: atom_id res chain seq x y z
N MET A 1 28.19 -34.59 57.76
CA MET A 1 28.23 -34.61 56.28
C MET A 1 28.67 -36.00 55.86
N GLY A 2 27.74 -36.83 55.38
CA GLY A 2 28.03 -38.23 55.05
C GLY A 2 28.87 -38.34 53.79
N SER A 3 30.07 -38.90 53.89
CA SER A 3 30.88 -39.25 52.73
C SER A 3 30.27 -40.50 52.09
N ASN A 4 29.54 -40.33 50.98
CA ASN A 4 29.12 -41.45 50.15
C ASN A 4 30.34 -41.97 49.40
N LEU A 5 31.08 -42.90 50.03
CA LEU A 5 32.19 -43.59 49.41
C LEU A 5 31.60 -44.61 48.40
N VAL A 6 31.28 -44.13 47.21
CA VAL A 6 30.77 -44.96 46.13
C VAL A 6 31.93 -45.75 45.54
N ARG A 7 31.88 -47.08 45.64
CA ARG A 7 32.79 -47.95 44.91
C ARG A 7 32.30 -48.07 43.47
N LEU A 8 33.12 -47.69 42.49
CA LEU A 8 32.87 -47.85 41.05
C LEU A 8 32.56 -49.30 40.64
N THR A 9 32.87 -50.27 41.50
CA THR A 9 32.60 -51.70 41.29
C THR A 9 31.17 -52.11 41.65
N ASP A 10 30.38 -51.25 42.29
CA ASP A 10 29.02 -51.60 42.72
C ASP A 10 28.05 -51.49 41.55
N LYS A 11 27.64 -52.65 41.04
CA LYS A 11 26.87 -52.77 39.79
C LYS A 11 25.52 -52.07 39.88
N THR A 12 24.84 -52.17 41.03
CA THR A 12 23.51 -51.59 41.25
C THR A 12 23.55 -50.06 41.20
N TYR A 13 24.51 -49.46 41.91
CA TYR A 13 24.70 -48.01 41.90
C TYR A 13 25.06 -47.50 40.50
N MET A 14 25.95 -48.19 39.78
CA MET A 14 26.33 -47.78 38.43
C MET A 14 25.14 -47.87 37.45
N THR A 15 24.30 -48.91 37.55
CA THR A 15 23.09 -49.01 36.72
C THR A 15 22.07 -47.92 37.03
N GLU A 16 21.82 -47.61 38.30
CA GLU A 16 20.91 -46.52 38.70
C GLU A 16 21.44 -45.15 38.25
N LEU A 17 22.76 -44.94 38.34
CA LEU A 17 23.39 -43.71 37.86
C LEU A 17 23.25 -43.56 36.34
N GLU A 18 23.47 -44.64 35.57
CA GLU A 18 23.29 -44.65 34.12
C GLU A 18 21.84 -44.37 33.71
N GLU A 19 20.87 -44.99 34.39
CA GLU A 19 19.44 -44.75 34.17
C GLU A 19 19.08 -43.29 34.46
N ARG A 20 19.61 -42.74 35.57
CA ARG A 20 19.36 -41.34 35.93
C ARG A 20 19.97 -40.36 34.95
N ILE A 21 21.18 -40.62 34.46
CA ILE A 21 21.81 -39.82 33.40
C ILE A 21 20.99 -39.89 32.10
N ARG A 22 20.51 -41.08 31.72
CA ARG A 22 19.62 -41.25 30.57
C ARG A 22 18.32 -40.46 30.73
N ALA A 23 17.65 -40.57 31.87
CA ALA A 23 16.41 -39.86 32.15
C ALA A 23 16.60 -38.33 32.10
N VAL A 24 17.67 -37.81 32.68
CA VAL A 24 17.97 -36.36 32.62
C VAL A 24 18.25 -35.90 31.19
N ASN A 25 18.95 -36.71 30.40
CA ASN A 25 19.22 -36.40 28.99
C ASN A 25 17.93 -36.40 28.17
N GLU A 26 17.06 -37.40 28.35
CA GLU A 26 15.75 -37.47 27.69
C GLU A 26 14.86 -36.30 28.09
N GLU A 27 14.82 -35.94 29.37
CA GLU A 27 14.06 -34.79 29.84
C GLU A 27 14.57 -33.48 29.23
N ASN A 28 15.89 -33.29 29.17
CA ASN A 28 16.50 -32.12 28.53
C ASN A 28 16.21 -32.06 27.03
N LEU A 29 16.24 -33.20 26.33
CA LEU A 29 15.86 -33.28 24.92
C LEU A 29 14.39 -32.93 24.73
N ASN A 30 13.50 -33.51 25.53
CA ASN A 30 12.06 -33.26 25.48
C ASN A 30 11.74 -31.78 25.75
N LYS A 31 12.44 -31.14 26.70
CA LYS A 31 12.32 -29.69 26.96
C LYS A 31 12.74 -28.85 25.76
N ARG A 32 13.81 -29.23 25.05
CA ARG A 32 14.24 -28.52 23.83
C ARG A 32 13.26 -28.71 22.68
N ILE A 33 12.70 -29.91 22.54
CA ILE A 33 11.70 -30.21 21.53
C ILE A 33 10.43 -29.39 21.80
N SER A 34 9.92 -29.40 23.04
CA SER A 34 8.72 -28.63 23.38
C SER A 34 8.93 -27.13 23.22
N SER A 35 10.09 -26.59 23.61
CA SER A 35 10.44 -25.19 23.35
C SER A 35 10.39 -24.86 21.87
N ARG A 36 11.00 -25.67 21.00
CA ARG A 36 10.96 -25.44 19.55
C ARG A 36 9.55 -25.51 18.98
N VAL A 37 8.72 -26.44 19.46
CA VAL A 37 7.33 -26.55 19.01
C VAL A 37 6.55 -25.29 19.37
N LEU A 38 6.75 -24.75 20.57
CA LEU A 38 6.14 -23.48 20.99
C LEU A 38 6.63 -22.31 20.15
N ASP A 39 7.93 -22.23 19.87
CA ASP A 39 8.51 -21.17 19.02
C ASP A 39 7.94 -21.23 17.59
N GLU A 40 7.84 -22.42 16.99
CA GLU A 40 7.24 -22.60 15.66
C GLU A 40 5.74 -22.29 15.66
N MET A 41 5.00 -22.64 16.72
CA MET A 41 3.60 -22.26 16.87
C MET A 41 3.42 -20.74 16.94
N GLU A 42 4.28 -20.05 17.68
CA GLU A 42 4.22 -18.59 17.77
C GLU A 42 4.62 -17.94 16.44
N ARG A 43 5.63 -18.49 15.76
CA ARG A 43 6.02 -18.05 14.41
C ARG A 43 4.85 -18.17 13.43
N LEU A 44 4.18 -19.31 13.40
CA LEU A 44 2.98 -19.54 12.57
C LEU A 44 1.85 -18.58 12.92
N LYS A 45 1.60 -18.35 14.22
CA LYS A 45 0.60 -17.39 14.67
C LYS A 45 0.86 -15.98 14.11
N ARG A 46 2.11 -15.53 14.18
CA ARG A 46 2.54 -14.25 13.61
C ARG A 46 2.37 -14.22 12.10
N LEU A 47 2.71 -15.30 11.41
CA LEU A 47 2.62 -15.38 9.95
C LEU A 47 1.17 -15.29 9.45
N ILE A 48 0.24 -15.92 10.16
CA ILE A 48 -1.20 -15.85 9.87
C ILE A 48 -1.74 -14.44 10.16
N LEU A 49 -1.35 -13.82 11.27
CA LEU A 49 -1.77 -12.45 11.59
C LEU A 49 -1.29 -11.43 10.56
N VAL A 50 -0.09 -11.61 10.03
CA VAL A 50 0.46 -10.78 8.93
C VAL A 50 -0.20 -11.10 7.59
N GLY A 51 -0.89 -12.25 7.46
CA GLY A 51 -1.62 -12.64 6.26
C GLY A 51 -0.76 -13.33 5.19
N LYS A 52 0.45 -13.78 5.52
CA LYS A 52 1.34 -14.49 4.57
C LYS A 52 0.91 -15.95 4.34
N THR A 53 0.27 -16.58 5.33
CA THR A 53 -0.32 -17.92 5.22
C THR A 53 -1.84 -17.82 5.26
N PRO A 54 -2.56 -18.45 4.31
CA PRO A 54 -4.01 -18.44 4.30
C PRO A 54 -4.58 -19.25 5.48
N LEU A 55 -5.71 -18.80 6.03
CA LEU A 55 -6.38 -19.45 7.16
C LEU A 55 -6.78 -20.93 6.93
N LYS A 56 -6.77 -21.40 5.68
CA LYS A 56 -7.14 -22.78 5.32
C LYS A 56 -6.11 -23.81 5.77
N GLU A 57 -4.87 -23.41 5.94
CA GLU A 57 -3.75 -24.26 6.39
C GLU A 57 -3.54 -24.19 7.90
N CYS A 58 -4.45 -23.53 8.62
CA CYS A 58 -4.33 -23.33 10.05
C CYS A 58 -4.63 -24.64 10.80
N PRO A 59 -3.74 -25.11 11.68
CA PRO A 59 -4.00 -26.27 12.53
C PRO A 59 -5.26 -26.05 13.40
N PRO A 60 -6.04 -27.10 13.70
CA PRO A 60 -7.30 -26.98 14.47
C PRO A 60 -7.09 -26.41 15.89
N GLU A 61 -5.90 -26.58 16.45
CA GLU A 61 -5.49 -26.05 17.75
C GLU A 61 -5.39 -24.52 17.75
N LEU A 62 -4.88 -23.93 16.66
CA LEU A 62 -4.78 -22.47 16.53
C LEU A 62 -6.12 -21.82 16.22
N TYR A 63 -7.06 -22.55 15.63
CA TYR A 63 -8.37 -22.03 15.22
C TYR A 63 -9.20 -21.50 16.42
N HIS A 64 -9.11 -22.19 17.55
CA HIS A 64 -9.85 -21.85 18.77
C HIS A 64 -9.11 -20.86 19.67
N HIS A 65 -7.87 -20.48 19.32
CA HIS A 65 -7.10 -19.57 20.12
C HIS A 65 -7.77 -18.17 20.12
N PRO A 66 -7.91 -17.50 21.27
CA PRO A 66 -8.71 -16.27 21.41
C PRO A 66 -8.33 -15.16 20.42
N VAL A 67 -7.02 -14.97 20.18
CA VAL A 67 -6.51 -14.01 19.18
C VAL A 67 -7.10 -14.24 17.78
N PHE A 68 -7.23 -15.48 17.33
CA PHE A 68 -7.80 -15.77 16.00
C PHE A 68 -9.31 -15.59 15.95
N VAL A 69 -9.99 -15.89 17.05
CA VAL A 69 -11.43 -15.63 17.18
C VAL A 69 -11.70 -14.13 17.06
N PHE A 70 -10.97 -13.30 17.81
CA PHE A 70 -11.09 -11.83 17.73
C PHE A 70 -10.71 -11.30 16.35
N TRP A 71 -9.56 -11.74 15.81
CA TRP A 71 -9.10 -11.33 14.49
C TRP A 71 -10.15 -11.61 13.41
N ARG A 72 -10.80 -12.79 13.46
CA ARG A 72 -11.86 -13.14 12.51
C ARG A 72 -13.13 -12.31 12.71
N MET A 73 -13.51 -12.01 13.95
CA MET A 73 -14.65 -11.14 14.23
C MET A 73 -14.42 -9.74 13.66
N VAL A 74 -13.27 -9.14 13.95
CA VAL A 74 -12.88 -7.83 13.43
C VAL A 74 -12.83 -7.85 11.90
N ASN A 75 -12.16 -8.83 11.29
CA ASN A 75 -12.10 -8.92 9.83
C ASN A 75 -13.47 -9.10 9.19
N LYS A 76 -14.38 -9.83 9.83
CA LYS A 76 -15.76 -9.97 9.36
C LYS A 76 -16.51 -8.63 9.40
N GLU A 77 -16.29 -7.82 10.43
CA GLU A 77 -16.88 -6.49 10.55
C GLU A 77 -16.27 -5.50 9.55
N VAL A 78 -14.95 -5.48 9.39
CA VAL A 78 -14.24 -4.67 8.40
C VAL A 78 -14.71 -5.02 6.98
N ALA A 79 -14.85 -6.31 6.65
CA ALA A 79 -15.37 -6.75 5.36
C ALA A 79 -16.84 -6.34 5.14
N LYS A 80 -17.68 -6.39 6.18
CA LYS A 80 -19.06 -5.88 6.09
C LYS A 80 -19.08 -4.37 5.86
N ALA A 81 -18.25 -3.62 6.56
CA ALA A 81 -18.16 -2.17 6.43
C ALA A 81 -17.61 -1.76 5.05
N SER A 82 -16.57 -2.45 4.56
CA SER A 82 -16.00 -2.20 3.24
C SER A 82 -17.01 -2.51 2.13
N LYS A 83 -17.74 -3.63 2.24
CA LYS A 83 -18.81 -3.98 1.30
C LYS A 83 -19.90 -2.91 1.29
N LYS A 84 -20.39 -2.47 2.46
CA LYS A 84 -21.37 -1.37 2.54
C LYS A 84 -20.88 -0.09 1.88
N ARG A 85 -19.60 0.26 2.08
CA ARG A 85 -19.00 1.46 1.47
C ARG A 85 -18.89 1.31 -0.05
N ALA A 86 -18.45 0.15 -0.54
CA ALA A 86 -18.40 -0.15 -1.97
C ALA A 86 -19.81 -0.13 -2.59
N ASP A 87 -20.79 -0.77 -1.96
CA ASP A 87 -22.19 -0.77 -2.42
C ASP A 87 -22.77 0.66 -2.47
N ALA A 88 -22.49 1.49 -1.45
CA ALA A 88 -22.88 2.88 -1.43
C ALA A 88 -22.22 3.70 -2.55
N TYR A 89 -20.92 3.46 -2.81
CA TYR A 89 -20.19 4.06 -3.92
C TYR A 89 -20.79 3.66 -5.27
N TYR A 90 -21.01 2.35 -5.50
CA TYR A 90 -21.65 1.85 -6.72
C TYR A 90 -23.07 2.39 -6.90
N ARG A 91 -23.85 2.56 -5.83
CA ARG A 91 -25.17 3.19 -5.91
C ARG A 91 -25.08 4.65 -6.35
N LYS A 92 -24.14 5.43 -5.79
CA LYS A 92 -23.92 6.82 -6.20
C LYS A 92 -23.50 6.91 -7.66
N LEU A 93 -22.58 6.05 -8.10
CA LEU A 93 -22.10 6.01 -9.47
C LEU A 93 -23.21 5.60 -10.47
N LYS A 94 -24.07 4.67 -10.08
CA LYS A 94 -25.25 4.30 -10.88
C LYS A 94 -26.30 5.43 -10.91
N ALA A 95 -26.46 6.17 -9.81
CA ALA A 95 -27.37 7.32 -9.76
C ALA A 95 -26.87 8.48 -10.61
N SER A 96 -25.56 8.77 -10.60
CA SER A 96 -24.97 9.80 -11.48
C SER A 96 -25.05 9.40 -12.95
N GLN A 97 -24.82 8.13 -13.30
CA GLN A 97 -25.01 7.65 -14.68
C GLN A 97 -26.46 7.76 -15.14
N ARG A 98 -27.44 7.50 -14.26
CA ARG A 98 -28.86 7.73 -14.59
C ARG A 98 -29.18 9.20 -14.76
N PHE A 99 -28.58 10.07 -13.97
CA PHE A 99 -28.77 11.52 -14.06
C PHE A 99 -28.12 12.11 -15.33
N ASP A 100 -26.91 11.67 -15.67
CA ASP A 100 -26.27 12.01 -16.96
C ASP A 100 -27.11 11.51 -18.13
N GLN A 101 -27.63 10.28 -18.09
CA GLN A 101 -28.52 9.77 -19.15
C GLN A 101 -29.80 10.61 -19.28
N THR A 102 -30.38 11.09 -18.18
CA THR A 102 -31.55 11.97 -18.26
C THR A 102 -31.19 13.38 -18.72
N ILE A 103 -30.01 13.90 -18.40
CA ILE A 103 -29.52 15.18 -18.91
C ILE A 103 -29.18 15.07 -20.40
N ASP A 104 -28.59 13.97 -20.85
CA ASP A 104 -28.33 13.70 -22.27
C ASP A 104 -29.65 13.53 -23.02
N GLU A 105 -30.66 12.85 -22.47
CA GLU A 105 -31.99 12.75 -23.10
C GLU A 105 -32.74 14.11 -23.13
N GLU A 106 -32.58 14.95 -22.09
CA GLU A 106 -33.13 16.33 -22.07
C GLU A 106 -32.35 17.27 -23.01
N ALA A 107 -31.03 17.12 -23.12
CA ALA A 107 -30.19 17.87 -24.05
C ALA A 107 -30.39 17.39 -25.50
N GLU A 108 -30.55 16.10 -25.76
CA GLU A 108 -30.90 15.54 -27.07
C GLU A 108 -32.29 16.00 -27.51
N THR A 109 -33.26 16.14 -26.59
CA THR A 109 -34.58 16.70 -26.95
C THR A 109 -34.56 18.20 -27.26
N GLU A 110 -33.57 18.96 -26.77
CA GLU A 110 -33.36 20.36 -27.14
C GLU A 110 -32.41 20.55 -28.35
N THR A 111 -31.57 19.57 -28.70
CA THR A 111 -30.54 19.68 -29.77
C THR A 111 -30.84 18.92 -31.06
N VAL A 112 -32.03 18.33 -31.23
CA VAL A 112 -32.42 17.64 -32.49
C VAL A 112 -32.70 18.60 -33.66
N SER A 113 -32.42 19.90 -33.55
CA SER A 113 -32.64 20.86 -34.65
C SER A 113 -31.40 21.51 -35.28
N GLU A 114 -30.17 21.06 -34.97
CA GLU A 114 -28.98 21.62 -35.64
C GLU A 114 -28.25 20.56 -36.47
N GLU A 115 -28.69 20.53 -37.73
CA GLU A 115 -27.95 20.24 -38.96
C GLU A 115 -26.53 19.70 -38.77
N GLY A 116 -26.38 18.39 -38.99
CA GLY A 116 -25.09 17.75 -39.19
C GLY A 116 -24.43 18.23 -40.48
N GLU A 117 -23.82 19.42 -40.44
CA GLU A 117 -22.81 19.80 -41.41
C GLU A 117 -21.56 18.97 -41.16
N GLN A 118 -21.18 18.16 -42.15
CA GLN A 118 -19.93 17.40 -42.15
C GLN A 118 -18.75 18.39 -42.22
N LEU A 119 -18.35 18.93 -41.08
CA LEU A 119 -17.17 19.79 -40.95
C LEU A 119 -15.92 18.99 -41.34
N THR A 120 -15.07 19.63 -42.13
CA THR A 120 -13.78 19.04 -42.52
C THR A 120 -12.89 18.86 -41.28
N PRO A 121 -11.92 17.93 -41.29
CA PRO A 121 -11.07 17.65 -40.13
C PRO A 121 -10.34 18.89 -39.58
N GLU A 122 -10.02 19.88 -40.43
CA GLU A 122 -9.40 21.13 -40.01
C GLU A 122 -10.36 22.02 -39.20
N GLN A 123 -11.64 22.04 -39.57
CA GLN A 123 -12.67 22.81 -38.86
C GLN A 123 -13.06 22.16 -37.53
N LEU A 124 -13.02 20.82 -37.46
CA LEU A 124 -13.19 20.09 -36.21
C LEU A 124 -12.05 20.36 -35.23
N LEU A 125 -10.80 20.40 -35.71
CA LEU A 125 -9.65 20.76 -34.87
C LEU A 125 -9.75 22.21 -34.36
N ALA A 126 -10.24 23.14 -35.19
CA ALA A 126 -10.48 24.52 -34.77
C ALA A 126 -11.56 24.61 -33.69
N LYS A 127 -12.71 23.96 -33.88
CA LYS A 127 -13.78 23.92 -32.87
C LYS A 127 -13.33 23.25 -31.57
N CYS A 128 -12.61 22.12 -31.64
CA CYS A 128 -12.05 21.49 -30.44
C CYS A 128 -11.02 22.37 -29.73
N ALA A 129 -10.25 23.19 -30.45
CA ALA A 129 -9.32 24.14 -29.85
C ALA A 129 -10.07 25.26 -29.13
N GLU A 130 -11.13 25.79 -29.74
CA GLU A 130 -12.01 26.81 -29.14
C GLU A 130 -12.72 26.28 -27.88
N GLU A 131 -13.31 25.09 -27.95
CA GLU A 131 -13.92 24.42 -26.78
C GLU A 131 -12.93 24.21 -25.63
N LEU A 132 -11.67 23.84 -25.95
CA LEU A 132 -10.62 23.70 -24.94
C LEU A 132 -10.20 25.05 -24.34
N GLU A 133 -10.28 26.14 -25.08
CA GLU A 133 -10.01 27.48 -24.56
C GLU A 133 -11.14 27.99 -23.67
N GLU A 134 -12.39 27.75 -24.05
CA GLU A 134 -13.57 28.05 -23.23
C GLU A 134 -13.55 27.27 -21.92
N LEU A 135 -13.25 25.97 -21.96
CA LEU A 135 -13.11 25.14 -20.76
C LEU A 135 -12.02 25.69 -19.83
N LYS A 136 -10.85 26.08 -20.37
CA LYS A 136 -9.78 26.71 -19.56
C LYS A 136 -10.26 28.01 -18.91
N GLN A 137 -11.01 28.85 -19.62
CA GLN A 137 -11.56 30.09 -19.06
C GLN A 137 -12.56 29.79 -17.94
N THR A 138 -13.49 28.84 -18.14
CA THR A 138 -14.45 28.47 -17.10
C THR A 138 -13.78 27.86 -15.86
N ASP A 139 -12.70 27.10 -16.03
CA ASP A 139 -11.93 26.52 -14.92
C ASP A 139 -11.15 27.58 -14.13
N ILE A 140 -10.71 28.65 -14.81
CA ILE A 140 -10.11 29.84 -14.16
C ILE A 140 -11.17 30.60 -13.37
N GLU A 141 -12.36 30.83 -13.94
CA GLU A 141 -13.47 31.52 -13.25
C GLU A 141 -13.98 30.73 -12.04
N LYS A 142 -14.06 29.40 -12.15
CA LYS A 142 -14.41 28.49 -11.04
C LYS A 142 -13.30 28.39 -9.98
N GLY A 143 -12.13 28.99 -10.20
CA GLY A 143 -11.00 28.98 -9.29
C GLY A 143 -10.29 27.61 -9.17
N VAL A 144 -10.54 26.70 -10.11
CA VAL A 144 -9.93 25.36 -10.16
C VAL A 144 -8.56 25.43 -10.85
N ARG A 145 -8.32 26.44 -11.70
CA ARG A 145 -7.06 26.66 -12.41
C ARG A 145 -6.56 28.10 -12.21
N PHE A 146 -5.25 28.27 -12.06
CA PHE A 146 -4.61 29.59 -12.07
C PHE A 146 -4.36 30.07 -13.50
N THR A 147 -4.33 31.39 -13.71
CA THR A 147 -3.84 31.94 -14.99
C THR A 147 -2.37 31.62 -15.17
N ASP A 148 -1.90 31.50 -16.43
CA ASP A 148 -0.50 31.14 -16.70
C ASP A 148 0.49 32.16 -16.07
N GLU A 149 0.08 33.43 -15.96
CA GLU A 149 0.82 34.48 -15.27
C GLU A 149 0.87 34.25 -13.75
N GLN A 150 -0.27 33.91 -13.12
CA GLN A 150 -0.32 33.58 -11.70
C GLN A 150 0.49 32.32 -11.39
N PHE A 151 0.44 31.32 -12.28
CA PHE A 151 1.23 30.11 -12.16
C PHE A 151 2.73 30.38 -12.25
N ALA A 152 3.16 31.27 -13.15
CA ALA A 152 4.56 31.67 -13.27
C ALA A 152 5.09 32.36 -12.00
N VAL A 153 4.24 33.13 -11.31
CA VAL A 153 4.59 33.76 -10.02
C VAL A 153 4.58 32.74 -8.87
N LEU A 154 3.62 31.81 -8.86
CA LEU A 154 3.52 30.76 -7.83
C LEU A 154 4.65 29.73 -7.93
N LYS A 155 5.18 29.50 -9.14
CA LYS A 155 6.30 28.60 -9.35
C LYS A 155 7.57 29.24 -8.79
N TYR A 156 7.88 28.90 -7.54
CA TYR A 156 9.15 29.29 -6.92
C TYR A 156 10.33 28.70 -7.70
N GLU A 157 10.92 29.53 -8.56
CA GLU A 157 12.23 29.26 -9.15
C GLU A 157 13.31 29.79 -8.19
N THR A 158 14.29 28.95 -7.85
CA THR A 158 15.45 29.38 -7.07
C THR A 158 16.25 30.43 -7.86
N ASN A 159 16.88 31.38 -7.16
CA ASN A 159 17.65 32.45 -7.81
C ASN A 159 18.72 31.90 -8.76
N ASP A 160 19.33 30.76 -8.40
CA ASP A 160 20.35 30.10 -9.22
C ASP A 160 19.80 29.60 -10.58
N VAL A 161 18.55 29.14 -10.61
CA VAL A 161 17.88 28.71 -11.86
C VAL A 161 17.53 29.92 -12.74
N LYS A 162 17.16 31.06 -12.13
CA LYS A 162 16.93 32.31 -12.88
C LYS A 162 18.23 32.83 -13.49
N THR A 163 19.35 32.75 -12.77
CA THR A 163 20.66 33.13 -13.30
C THR A 163 21.10 32.22 -14.44
N LEU A 164 20.84 30.90 -14.33
CA LEU A 164 21.21 29.95 -15.38
C LEU A 164 20.50 30.24 -16.71
N LYS A 165 19.22 30.63 -16.68
CA LYS A 165 18.45 31.00 -17.90
C LYS A 165 18.98 32.25 -18.60
N ASN A 166 19.65 33.15 -17.87
CA ASN A 166 20.11 34.43 -18.40
C ASN A 166 21.58 34.41 -18.85
N LEU A 167 22.33 33.33 -18.58
CA LEU A 167 23.73 33.22 -18.97
C LEU A 167 23.87 32.79 -20.43
N THR A 168 24.74 33.49 -21.16
CA THR A 168 25.01 33.25 -22.59
C THR A 168 26.34 32.52 -22.81
N THR A 169 27.17 32.46 -21.77
CA THR A 169 28.51 31.84 -21.73
C THR A 169 28.41 30.37 -21.33
N VAL A 170 28.93 29.49 -22.18
CA VAL A 170 28.79 28.03 -22.04
C VAL A 170 29.48 27.50 -20.77
N GLU A 171 30.69 27.98 -20.46
CA GLU A 171 31.47 27.53 -19.31
C GLU A 171 30.81 27.89 -17.97
N GLU A 172 30.26 29.10 -17.86
CA GLU A 172 29.57 29.57 -16.65
C GLU A 172 28.22 28.88 -16.46
N LEU A 173 27.53 28.55 -17.56
CA LEU A 173 26.30 27.76 -17.54
C LEU A 173 26.56 26.38 -16.93
N TYR A 174 27.57 25.66 -17.42
CA TYR A 174 27.91 24.33 -16.89
C TYR A 174 28.36 24.39 -15.43
N ALA A 175 29.16 25.38 -15.03
CA ALA A 175 29.58 25.53 -13.64
C ALA A 175 28.41 25.78 -12.67
N LEU A 176 27.43 26.60 -13.06
CA LEU A 176 26.22 26.82 -12.28
C LEU A 176 25.26 25.63 -12.32
N ALA A 177 25.15 24.94 -13.45
CA ALA A 177 24.35 23.71 -13.56
C ALA A 177 24.87 22.63 -12.61
N ASP A 178 26.19 22.43 -12.55
CA ASP A 178 26.84 21.47 -11.65
C ASP A 178 26.63 21.83 -10.18
N LYS A 179 26.59 23.14 -9.86
CA LYS A 179 26.29 23.64 -8.51
C LYS A 179 24.83 23.39 -8.11
N ILE A 180 23.88 23.55 -9.05
CA ILE A 180 22.44 23.37 -8.81
C ILE A 180 22.08 21.88 -8.69
N ILE A 181 22.60 21.04 -9.59
CA ILE A 181 22.31 19.60 -9.63
C ILE A 181 23.09 18.85 -8.54
N GLY A 182 24.22 19.43 -8.11
CA GLY A 182 25.17 18.79 -7.22
C GLY A 182 25.99 17.77 -8.01
N THR A 183 27.32 17.86 -7.92
CA THR A 183 28.18 16.86 -8.52
C THR A 183 27.88 15.49 -7.89
N LYS A 184 27.35 14.56 -8.70
CA LYS A 184 27.38 13.15 -8.33
C LYS A 184 28.85 12.81 -8.12
N ARG A 185 29.26 12.64 -6.85
CA ARG A 185 30.54 12.02 -6.51
C ARG A 185 30.58 10.68 -7.24
N LEU A 186 31.47 10.58 -8.22
CA LEU A 186 32.08 9.32 -8.64
C LEU A 186 33.06 8.89 -7.54
#